data_AF-G9YI14-F1
#
_entry.id   AF-G9YI14-F1
#
_cell.length_a   1.000
_cell.length_b   1.000
_cell.length_c   1.000
_cell.angle_alpha   90.00
_cell.angle_beta   90.00
_cell.angle_gamma   90.00
#
_symmetry.space_group_name_H-M   'P 1'
#
loop_
_entity.id
_entity.type
_entity.pdbx_description
1 polymer ?
#
loop_
_entity_poly.entity_id
_entity_poly.type
_entity_poly.pdbx_seq_one_letter_code
_entity_poly.pdbx_strand_id
1 'polypeptide(L)'
;TDTSKLTDDDNLGVVSDGNDNLKVRLAKALKGLESVTTGDTVINNTGLTVGGKTYVTNNGFNANNQVITNVADGVNGTDAVNVDQLKKAAAGATTKVADGKNTTVTSEDNADGSKTYHVNLNDNITLGTDPTKQVSIDGTTGIIKAGDKVTIDGTTGNIDAGKVKINGKDGTVNGLTNKTWDPNNITSGQAATEDQLKAVDQKITNTSEELTKKGMDFAGNEGEFHRNLGEKVTIKGEGTKAASEYSGENIKTFADANGNVVVKMDKNLKTETIVATGKDGKDGKIGINGKDGVTTDISVTRDGKPGVDGAPGTTTTRIVYEKPDGTKEEVATLNDGMKYGGDTG
;
A
#
# COMPACT_ATOMS: atom_id res chain seq x y z
N THR A 1 -10.48 -124.26 14.31
CA THR A 1 -10.73 -122.92 13.76
C THR A 1 -12.19 -122.64 13.81
N ASP A 2 -12.59 -121.44 14.24
CA ASP A 2 -13.99 -121.01 14.16
C ASP A 2 -14.34 -120.80 12.68
N THR A 3 -15.24 -121.63 12.15
CA THR A 3 -15.60 -121.61 10.73
C THR A 3 -16.34 -120.33 10.34
N SER A 4 -16.93 -119.60 11.30
CA SER A 4 -17.58 -118.31 11.04
C SER A 4 -16.58 -117.16 10.79
N LYS A 5 -15.30 -117.36 11.14
CA LYS A 5 -14.20 -116.41 10.87
C LYS A 5 -13.41 -116.76 9.61
N LEU A 6 -13.85 -117.78 8.88
CA LEU A 6 -13.30 -118.14 7.60
C LEU A 6 -14.18 -117.53 6.51
N THR A 7 -13.56 -117.15 5.40
CA THR A 7 -14.29 -116.67 4.22
C THR A 7 -15.04 -117.82 3.55
N ASP A 8 -16.23 -117.53 3.03
CA ASP A 8 -16.99 -118.44 2.15
C ASP A 8 -16.45 -118.42 0.70
N ASP A 9 -15.49 -117.54 0.39
CA ASP A 9 -14.83 -117.47 -0.91
C ASP A 9 -13.65 -118.47 -1.03
N ASP A 10 -13.41 -118.96 -2.25
CA ASP A 10 -12.35 -119.93 -2.57
C ASP A 10 -10.94 -119.31 -2.63
N ASN A 11 -10.44 -118.84 -1.48
CA ASN A 11 -9.14 -118.17 -1.37
C ASN A 11 -7.93 -119.13 -1.30
N LEU A 12 -8.16 -120.44 -1.06
CA LEU A 12 -7.12 -121.47 -1.03
C LEU A 12 -7.38 -122.51 -2.12
N GLY A 13 -6.47 -122.61 -3.07
CA GLY A 13 -6.47 -123.64 -4.10
C GLY A 13 -5.57 -124.82 -3.71
N VAL A 14 -6.06 -126.04 -3.89
CA VAL A 14 -5.27 -127.27 -3.69
C VAL A 14 -5.07 -127.93 -5.04
N VAL A 15 -3.81 -128.06 -5.47
CA VAL A 15 -3.45 -128.60 -6.78
C VAL A 15 -2.48 -129.76 -6.58
N SER A 16 -2.78 -130.94 -7.14
CA SER A 16 -1.82 -132.04 -7.15
C SER A 16 -0.62 -131.71 -8.04
N ASP A 17 0.58 -132.06 -7.61
CA ASP A 17 1.79 -131.88 -8.42
C ASP A 17 2.16 -133.09 -9.29
N GLY A 18 1.31 -134.13 -9.29
CA GLY A 18 1.51 -135.35 -10.07
C GLY A 18 2.42 -136.39 -9.43
N ASN A 19 3.02 -136.11 -8.26
CA ASN A 19 3.91 -137.02 -7.52
C ASN A 19 3.38 -137.31 -6.10
N ASP A 20 2.06 -137.55 -5.97
CA ASP A 20 1.35 -137.77 -4.70
C ASP A 20 1.46 -136.62 -3.67
N ASN A 21 1.96 -135.44 -4.06
CA ASN A 21 1.94 -134.25 -3.21
C ASN A 21 0.82 -133.28 -3.64
N LEU A 22 0.26 -132.58 -2.65
CA LEU A 22 -0.67 -131.48 -2.87
C LEU A 22 0.03 -130.15 -2.61
N LYS A 23 -0.09 -129.22 -3.56
CA LYS A 23 0.35 -127.84 -3.42
C LYS A 23 -0.84 -126.99 -3.01
N VAL A 24 -0.83 -126.52 -1.78
CA VAL A 24 -1.76 -125.48 -1.31
C VAL A 24 -1.21 -124.13 -1.76
N ARG A 25 -2.06 -123.32 -2.40
CA ARG A 25 -1.71 -122.00 -2.93
C ARG A 25 -2.81 -121.01 -2.61
N LEU A 26 -2.43 -119.76 -2.40
CA LEU A 26 -3.40 -118.66 -2.33
C LEU A 26 -3.95 -118.37 -3.72
N ALA A 27 -5.22 -118.01 -3.78
CA ALA A 27 -5.79 -117.38 -4.96
C ALA A 27 -5.02 -116.08 -5.25
N LYS A 28 -4.85 -115.75 -6.54
CA LYS A 28 -4.14 -114.53 -6.94
C LYS A 28 -4.90 -113.24 -6.54
N ALA A 29 -6.23 -113.32 -6.43
CA ALA A 29 -7.08 -112.27 -5.91
C ALA A 29 -7.88 -112.86 -4.75
N LEU A 30 -7.70 -112.31 -3.54
CA LEU A 30 -8.41 -112.76 -2.36
C LEU A 30 -9.74 -111.99 -2.22
N LYS A 31 -10.83 -112.69 -1.95
CA LYS A 31 -12.18 -112.12 -1.78
C LYS A 31 -12.71 -112.37 -0.36
N GLY A 32 -13.75 -111.62 0.04
CA GLY A 32 -14.41 -111.82 1.33
C GLY A 32 -13.53 -111.56 2.55
N LEU A 33 -12.43 -110.79 2.40
CA LEU A 33 -11.58 -110.39 3.51
C LEU A 33 -12.18 -109.19 4.23
N GLU A 34 -12.27 -109.25 5.56
CA GLU A 34 -12.68 -108.12 6.38
C GLU A 34 -11.53 -107.11 6.61
N SER A 35 -10.31 -107.60 6.82
CA SER A 35 -9.12 -106.79 7.02
C SER A 35 -7.82 -107.53 6.69
N VAL A 36 -6.78 -106.76 6.39
CA VAL A 36 -5.39 -107.21 6.34
C VAL A 36 -4.59 -106.35 7.32
N THR A 37 -3.99 -107.00 8.31
CA THR A 37 -3.18 -106.33 9.34
C THR A 37 -1.73 -106.79 9.26
N THR A 38 -0.81 -105.84 9.15
CA THR A 38 0.64 -106.07 9.12
C THR A 38 1.33 -105.07 10.03
N GLY A 39 1.75 -105.52 11.22
CA GLY A 39 2.18 -104.62 12.29
C GLY A 39 1.06 -103.63 12.65
N ASP A 40 1.40 -102.33 12.68
CA ASP A 40 0.45 -101.26 12.97
C ASP A 40 -0.42 -100.84 11.77
N THR A 41 -0.19 -101.42 10.58
CA THR A 41 -0.93 -101.09 9.37
C THR A 41 -2.15 -101.99 9.24
N VAL A 42 -3.32 -101.39 9.05
CA VAL A 42 -4.57 -102.10 8.77
C VAL A 42 -5.18 -101.57 7.47
N ILE A 43 -5.50 -102.48 6.55
CA ILE A 43 -6.30 -102.21 5.36
C ILE A 43 -7.63 -102.95 5.52
N ASN A 44 -8.74 -102.24 5.41
CA ASN A 44 -10.08 -102.82 5.54
C ASN A 44 -11.11 -102.05 4.70
N ASN A 45 -12.40 -102.32 4.91
CA ASN A 45 -13.50 -101.66 4.20
C ASN A 45 -13.67 -100.16 4.51
N THR A 46 -12.99 -99.61 5.53
CA THR A 46 -12.99 -98.17 5.84
C THR A 46 -11.77 -97.45 5.28
N GLY A 47 -10.69 -98.18 4.95
CA GLY A 47 -9.54 -97.67 4.22
C GLY A 47 -8.20 -98.17 4.75
N LEU A 48 -7.20 -97.28 4.79
CA LEU A 48 -5.85 -97.55 5.28
C LEU A 48 -5.60 -96.79 6.60
N THR A 49 -5.23 -97.54 7.64
CA THR A 49 -4.79 -96.98 8.92
C THR A 49 -3.38 -97.43 9.25
N VAL A 50 -2.61 -96.58 9.94
CA VAL A 50 -1.28 -96.92 10.48
C VAL A 50 -1.18 -96.35 11.89
N GLY A 51 -0.89 -97.20 12.87
CA GLY A 51 -0.75 -96.79 14.28
C GLY A 51 -2.04 -96.19 14.85
N GLY A 52 -3.19 -96.72 14.42
CA GLY A 52 -4.53 -96.25 14.81
C GLY A 52 -4.99 -94.94 14.14
N LYS A 53 -4.18 -94.34 13.25
CA LYS A 53 -4.55 -93.15 12.48
C LYS A 53 -5.01 -93.52 11.08
N THR A 54 -6.12 -92.97 10.62
CA THR A 54 -6.64 -93.17 9.26
C THR A 54 -5.97 -92.22 8.27
N TYR A 55 -5.40 -92.76 7.18
CA TYR A 55 -4.69 -91.99 6.15
C TYR A 55 -5.45 -91.91 4.82
N VAL A 56 -6.15 -92.98 4.45
CA VAL A 56 -6.92 -93.03 3.19
C VAL A 56 -8.29 -93.59 3.50
N THR A 57 -9.33 -92.95 2.96
CA THR A 57 -10.72 -93.43 2.97
C THR A 57 -11.34 -93.24 1.58
N ASN A 58 -12.59 -93.67 1.40
CA ASN A 58 -13.36 -93.34 0.19
C ASN A 58 -13.61 -91.83 0.01
N ASN A 59 -13.45 -91.03 1.07
CA ASN A 59 -13.64 -89.58 1.04
C ASN A 59 -12.34 -88.80 0.80
N GLY A 60 -11.19 -89.48 0.71
CA GLY A 60 -9.90 -88.86 0.38
C GLY A 60 -8.77 -89.18 1.36
N PHE A 61 -7.76 -88.31 1.34
CA PHE A 61 -6.50 -88.45 2.07
C PHE A 61 -6.45 -87.55 3.32
N ASN A 62 -5.91 -88.08 4.42
CA ASN A 62 -5.65 -87.33 5.65
C ASN A 62 -4.18 -87.45 6.05
N ALA A 63 -3.46 -86.32 6.03
CA ALA A 63 -2.06 -86.25 6.41
C ALA A 63 -1.82 -86.32 7.93
N ASN A 64 -2.87 -86.30 8.77
CA ASN A 64 -2.78 -86.34 10.23
C ASN A 64 -1.83 -85.28 10.81
N ASN A 65 -1.97 -84.03 10.36
CA ASN A 65 -1.15 -82.87 10.74
C ASN A 65 0.35 -83.06 10.47
N GLN A 66 0.72 -83.91 9.52
CA GLN A 66 2.10 -84.08 9.06
C GLN A 66 2.35 -83.28 7.78
N VAL A 67 3.60 -82.89 7.56
CA VAL A 67 4.05 -82.28 6.31
C VAL A 67 4.10 -83.36 5.21
N ILE A 68 3.54 -83.06 4.05
CA ILE A 68 3.67 -83.89 2.84
C ILE A 68 4.91 -83.40 2.08
N THR A 69 5.95 -84.21 2.01
CA THR A 69 7.19 -83.88 1.30
C THR A 69 7.21 -84.44 -0.12
N ASN A 70 8.15 -83.97 -0.95
CA ASN A 70 8.32 -84.40 -2.34
C ASN A 70 7.11 -84.16 -3.25
N VAL A 71 6.36 -83.08 -2.99
CA VAL A 71 5.28 -82.62 -3.87
C VAL A 71 5.89 -81.78 -5.01
N ALA A 72 5.84 -82.32 -6.23
CA ALA A 72 6.25 -81.58 -7.43
C ALA A 72 5.35 -80.35 -7.65
N ASP A 73 5.83 -79.38 -8.45
CA ASP A 73 5.04 -78.20 -8.79
C ASP A 73 3.72 -78.62 -9.44
N GLY A 74 2.61 -78.09 -8.92
CA GLY A 74 1.29 -78.28 -9.52
C GLY A 74 1.21 -77.58 -10.88
N VAL A 75 0.66 -78.26 -11.88
CA VAL A 75 0.55 -77.76 -13.26
C VAL A 75 -0.90 -77.48 -13.63
N ASN A 76 -1.82 -78.36 -13.21
CA ASN A 76 -3.26 -78.23 -13.47
C ASN A 76 -3.97 -77.50 -12.32
N GLY A 77 -5.16 -76.97 -12.59
CA GLY A 77 -5.94 -76.21 -11.61
C GLY A 77 -6.41 -76.99 -10.38
N THR A 78 -6.26 -78.32 -10.37
CA THR A 78 -6.61 -79.20 -9.25
C THR A 78 -5.40 -79.86 -8.59
N ASP A 79 -4.19 -79.55 -9.04
CA ASP A 79 -2.96 -80.09 -8.44
C ASP A 79 -2.69 -79.39 -7.10
N ALA A 80 -2.04 -80.09 -6.17
CA ALA A 80 -1.54 -79.47 -4.96
C ALA A 80 -0.41 -78.48 -5.29
N VAL A 81 -0.36 -77.36 -4.55
CA VAL A 81 0.76 -76.40 -4.65
C VAL A 81 1.78 -76.69 -3.57
N ASN A 82 3.07 -76.63 -3.94
CA ASN A 82 4.15 -76.71 -2.97
C ASN A 82 4.57 -75.31 -2.48
N VAL A 83 5.42 -75.27 -1.45
CA VAL A 83 5.86 -74.02 -0.82
C VAL A 83 6.68 -73.14 -1.77
N ASP A 84 7.37 -73.72 -2.76
CA ASP A 84 8.18 -72.96 -3.71
C ASP A 84 7.30 -72.19 -4.69
N GLN A 85 6.19 -72.77 -5.15
CA GLN A 85 5.18 -72.05 -5.93
C GLN A 85 4.57 -70.88 -5.15
N LEU A 86 4.26 -71.08 -3.86
CA LEU A 86 3.74 -70.02 -2.98
C LEU A 86 4.77 -68.89 -2.80
N LYS A 87 6.03 -69.21 -2.53
CA LYS A 87 7.11 -68.22 -2.40
C LYS A 87 7.32 -67.43 -3.69
N LYS A 88 7.27 -68.10 -4.85
CA LYS A 88 7.39 -67.47 -6.17
C LYS A 88 6.23 -66.50 -6.43
N ALA A 89 5.01 -66.90 -6.10
CA ALA A 89 3.83 -66.03 -6.23
C ALA A 89 3.92 -64.82 -5.29
N ALA A 90 4.29 -65.03 -4.02
CA ALA A 90 4.48 -63.96 -3.04
C ALA A 90 5.57 -62.96 -3.46
N ALA A 91 6.69 -63.45 -3.99
CA ALA A 91 7.75 -62.60 -4.52
C ALA A 91 7.33 -61.79 -5.76
N GLY A 92 6.42 -62.32 -6.58
CA GLY A 92 5.86 -61.61 -7.74
C GLY A 92 4.86 -60.52 -7.38
N ALA A 93 4.19 -60.63 -6.23
CA ALA A 93 3.17 -59.69 -5.77
C ALA A 93 3.78 -58.43 -5.10
N THR A 94 4.52 -57.62 -5.87
CA THR A 94 5.16 -56.38 -5.37
C THR A 94 4.57 -55.13 -6.02
N THR A 95 4.33 -54.09 -5.22
CA THR A 95 3.97 -52.74 -5.71
C THR A 95 5.24 -51.93 -5.90
N LYS A 96 5.36 -51.22 -7.02
CA LYS A 96 6.50 -50.33 -7.30
C LYS A 96 6.04 -48.87 -7.31
N VAL A 97 6.55 -48.09 -6.37
CA VAL A 97 6.37 -46.64 -6.31
C VAL A 97 7.77 -46.02 -6.30
N ALA A 98 7.97 -44.97 -7.08
CA ALA A 98 9.27 -44.33 -7.24
C ALA A 98 9.12 -42.81 -7.19
N ASP A 99 10.24 -42.14 -6.90
CA ASP A 99 10.32 -40.68 -6.88
C ASP A 99 9.89 -40.07 -8.22
N GLY A 100 9.19 -38.95 -8.12
CA GLY A 100 8.86 -38.08 -9.24
C GLY A 100 9.72 -36.83 -9.20
N LYS A 101 9.58 -35.96 -10.21
CA LYS A 101 10.31 -34.68 -10.23
C LYS A 101 10.08 -33.84 -8.96
N ASN A 102 8.84 -33.82 -8.46
CA ASN A 102 8.41 -32.98 -7.33
C ASN A 102 7.99 -33.79 -6.11
N THR A 103 8.22 -35.10 -6.11
CA THR A 103 7.79 -36.00 -5.03
C THR A 103 8.90 -36.95 -4.64
N THR A 104 8.97 -37.25 -3.35
CA THR A 104 9.82 -38.30 -2.77
C THR A 104 8.95 -39.39 -2.19
N VAL A 105 9.44 -40.61 -2.29
CA VAL A 105 8.78 -41.82 -1.82
C VAL A 105 9.69 -42.49 -0.80
N THR A 106 9.22 -42.57 0.43
CA THR A 106 9.85 -43.39 1.47
C THR A 106 8.99 -44.60 1.76
N SER A 107 9.59 -45.65 2.34
CA SER A 107 8.86 -46.86 2.70
C SER A 107 9.30 -47.38 4.05
N GLU A 108 8.37 -48.03 4.76
CA GLU A 108 8.63 -48.74 6.00
C GLU A 108 8.06 -50.16 5.94
N ASP A 109 8.73 -51.08 6.63
CA ASP A 109 8.30 -52.47 6.76
C ASP A 109 7.28 -52.62 7.88
N ASN A 110 6.17 -53.29 7.58
CA ASN A 110 5.13 -53.62 8.54
C ASN A 110 5.42 -54.96 9.22
N ALA A 111 4.84 -55.18 10.40
CA ALA A 111 5.03 -56.43 11.16
C ALA A 111 4.50 -57.68 10.43
N ASP A 112 3.58 -57.52 9.47
CA ASP A 112 3.04 -58.60 8.63
C ASP A 112 3.87 -58.87 7.37
N GLY A 113 5.00 -58.18 7.19
CA GLY A 113 5.89 -58.30 6.03
C GLY A 113 5.48 -57.46 4.81
N SER A 114 4.39 -56.69 4.89
CA SER A 114 4.02 -55.72 3.85
C SER A 114 4.81 -54.41 3.98
N LYS A 115 4.71 -53.52 2.98
CA LYS A 115 5.33 -52.18 3.01
C LYS A 115 4.28 -51.08 2.97
N THR A 116 4.48 -50.04 3.78
CA THR A 116 3.75 -48.78 3.67
C THR A 116 4.62 -47.79 2.90
N TYR A 117 4.04 -47.12 1.88
CA TYR A 117 4.72 -46.10 1.10
C TYR A 117 4.20 -44.71 1.47
N HIS A 118 5.10 -43.80 1.81
CA HIS A 118 4.81 -42.39 2.08
C HIS A 118 5.23 -41.56 0.87
N VAL A 119 4.28 -40.85 0.25
CA VAL A 119 4.55 -39.97 -0.90
C VAL A 119 4.46 -38.53 -0.43
N ASN A 120 5.60 -37.85 -0.41
CA ASN A 120 5.72 -36.46 0.03
C ASN A 120 6.06 -35.55 -1.14
N LEU A 121 5.70 -34.27 -1.03
CA LEU A 121 6.24 -33.24 -1.91
C LEU A 121 7.69 -32.94 -1.51
N ASN A 122 8.51 -32.62 -2.51
CA ASN A 122 9.86 -32.12 -2.27
C ASN A 122 9.79 -30.67 -1.75
N ASP A 123 10.80 -30.24 -0.99
CA ASP A 123 10.95 -28.82 -0.61
C ASP A 123 11.06 -27.93 -1.86
N ASN A 124 11.69 -28.46 -2.91
CA ASN A 124 11.83 -27.81 -4.20
C ASN A 124 10.86 -28.41 -5.22
N ILE A 125 9.86 -27.62 -5.61
CA ILE A 125 8.84 -27.99 -6.59
C ILE A 125 9.06 -27.14 -7.84
N THR A 126 9.14 -27.77 -9.01
CA THR A 126 9.18 -27.07 -10.30
C THR A 126 8.09 -27.61 -11.23
N LEU A 127 7.18 -26.73 -11.61
CA LEU A 127 6.09 -26.98 -12.55
C LEU A 127 6.45 -26.40 -13.93
N GLY A 128 6.28 -27.22 -14.97
CA GLY A 128 6.73 -26.88 -16.32
C GLY A 128 8.16 -27.33 -16.63
N THR A 129 8.50 -27.28 -17.91
CA THR A 129 9.79 -27.72 -18.46
C THR A 129 10.56 -26.60 -19.15
N ASP A 130 9.88 -25.56 -19.63
CA ASP A 130 10.51 -24.36 -20.21
C ASP A 130 11.02 -23.47 -19.06
N PRO A 131 12.35 -23.26 -18.94
CA PRO A 131 12.93 -22.49 -17.84
C PRO A 131 12.36 -21.07 -17.72
N THR A 132 11.91 -20.49 -18.83
CA THR A 132 11.41 -19.10 -18.86
C THR A 132 9.95 -18.96 -18.41
N LYS A 133 9.24 -20.09 -18.32
CA LYS A 133 7.80 -20.18 -17.98
C LYS A 133 7.52 -21.04 -16.76
N GLN A 134 8.55 -21.64 -16.15
CA GLN A 134 8.37 -22.52 -15.02
C GLN A 134 7.80 -21.77 -13.81
N VAL A 135 7.04 -22.48 -12.98
CA VAL A 135 6.74 -22.03 -11.63
C VAL A 135 7.60 -22.86 -10.68
N SER A 136 8.49 -22.21 -9.93
CA SER A 136 9.32 -22.86 -8.92
C SER A 136 8.94 -22.38 -7.52
N ILE A 137 8.74 -23.32 -6.61
CA ILE A 137 8.57 -23.08 -5.18
C ILE A 137 9.78 -23.71 -4.51
N ASP A 138 10.58 -22.90 -3.84
CA ASP A 138 11.75 -23.33 -3.10
C ASP A 138 11.49 -23.13 -1.60
N GLY A 139 11.12 -24.21 -0.92
CA GLY A 139 10.88 -24.23 0.52
C GLY A 139 12.15 -24.05 1.35
N THR A 140 13.33 -24.25 0.77
CA THR A 140 14.62 -24.06 1.46
C THR A 140 15.00 -22.59 1.55
N THR A 141 14.73 -21.82 0.49
CA THR A 141 15.00 -20.37 0.44
C THR A 141 13.77 -19.51 0.70
N GLY A 142 12.56 -20.10 0.73
CA GLY A 142 11.31 -19.35 0.86
C GLY A 142 10.97 -18.51 -0.38
N ILE A 143 11.52 -18.86 -1.54
CA ILE A 143 11.37 -18.12 -2.80
C ILE A 143 10.36 -18.80 -3.71
N ILE A 144 9.45 -18.01 -4.28
CA ILE A 144 8.57 -18.44 -5.37
C ILE A 144 8.92 -17.66 -6.63
N LYS A 145 9.11 -18.36 -7.75
CA LYS A 145 9.29 -17.73 -9.07
C LYS A 145 8.20 -18.18 -10.02
N ALA A 146 7.63 -17.25 -10.77
CA ALA A 146 6.69 -17.52 -11.85
C ALA A 146 7.23 -16.93 -13.16
N GLY A 147 7.80 -17.82 -13.99
CA GLY A 147 8.65 -17.47 -15.12
C GLY A 147 9.86 -16.62 -14.71
N ASP A 148 10.41 -15.89 -15.67
CA ASP A 148 11.61 -15.05 -15.45
C ASP A 148 11.33 -13.67 -14.86
N LYS A 149 10.04 -13.29 -14.74
CA LYS A 149 9.65 -11.90 -14.46
C LYS A 149 9.08 -11.67 -13.07
N VAL A 150 8.60 -12.73 -12.41
CA VAL A 150 7.99 -12.63 -11.10
C VAL A 150 8.79 -13.44 -10.11
N THR A 151 9.26 -12.80 -9.06
CA THR A 151 9.91 -13.43 -7.90
C THR A 151 9.28 -12.89 -6.63
N ILE A 152 8.88 -13.77 -5.72
CA ILE A 152 8.41 -13.46 -4.38
C ILE A 152 9.44 -14.08 -3.43
N ASP A 153 10.06 -13.23 -2.61
CA ASP A 153 11.01 -13.65 -1.58
C ASP A 153 10.34 -13.51 -0.21
N GLY A 154 9.91 -14.64 0.34
CA GLY A 154 9.27 -14.69 1.65
C GLY A 154 10.20 -14.36 2.81
N THR A 155 11.53 -14.38 2.62
CA THR A 155 12.51 -14.10 3.67
C THR A 155 12.74 -12.61 3.84
N THR A 156 12.77 -11.85 2.74
CA THR A 156 12.95 -10.40 2.75
C THR A 156 11.63 -9.62 2.61
N GLY A 157 10.54 -10.31 2.25
CA GLY A 157 9.26 -9.70 1.91
C GLY A 157 9.28 -8.98 0.56
N ASN A 158 10.31 -9.18 -0.26
CA ASN A 158 10.46 -8.52 -1.55
C ASN A 158 9.63 -9.21 -2.63
N ILE A 159 9.08 -8.40 -3.55
CA ILE A 159 8.38 -8.89 -4.74
C ILE A 159 8.90 -8.14 -5.96
N ASP A 160 9.54 -8.85 -6.88
CA ASP A 160 9.91 -8.33 -8.20
C ASP A 160 8.84 -8.77 -9.21
N ALA A 161 8.20 -7.81 -9.88
CA ALA A 161 7.18 -8.06 -10.91
C ALA A 161 7.47 -7.23 -12.16
N GLY A 162 8.30 -7.77 -13.05
CA GLY A 162 8.78 -7.07 -14.23
C GLY A 162 9.63 -5.85 -13.85
N LYS A 163 9.12 -4.64 -14.09
CA LYS A 163 9.79 -3.40 -13.69
C LYS A 163 9.48 -2.97 -12.26
N VAL A 164 8.31 -3.36 -11.74
CA VAL A 164 7.85 -2.95 -10.41
C VAL A 164 8.53 -3.80 -9.36
N LYS A 165 8.98 -3.16 -8.28
CA LYS A 165 9.63 -3.82 -7.16
C LYS A 165 9.00 -3.38 -5.85
N ILE A 166 8.49 -4.33 -5.08
CA ILE A 166 8.09 -4.12 -3.70
C ILE A 166 9.26 -4.53 -2.83
N ASN A 167 9.74 -3.62 -1.99
CA ASN A 167 10.77 -3.90 -1.00
C ASN A 167 10.10 -3.98 0.38
N GLY A 168 9.91 -5.20 0.88
CA GLY A 168 9.24 -5.46 2.15
C GLY A 168 10.03 -4.96 3.35
N LYS A 169 11.37 -4.95 3.24
CA LYS A 169 12.28 -4.46 4.27
C LYS A 169 12.17 -2.94 4.46
N ASP A 170 12.14 -2.20 3.36
CA ASP A 170 12.13 -0.74 3.37
C ASP A 170 10.72 -0.14 3.28
N GLY A 171 9.69 -0.97 3.03
CA GLY A 171 8.30 -0.53 2.89
C GLY A 171 8.03 0.30 1.64
N THR A 172 8.79 0.08 0.56
CA THR A 172 8.73 0.91 -0.66
C THR A 172 8.20 0.15 -1.87
N VAL A 173 7.59 0.89 -2.79
CA VAL A 173 7.19 0.42 -4.12
C VAL A 173 7.95 1.23 -5.17
N ASN A 174 8.89 0.59 -5.84
CA ASN A 174 9.80 1.18 -6.81
C ASN A 174 9.54 0.69 -8.23
N GLY A 175 10.18 1.33 -9.22
CA GLY A 175 10.07 0.94 -10.62
C GLY A 175 8.81 1.43 -11.34
N LEU A 176 8.01 2.26 -10.67
CA LEU A 176 6.92 3.01 -11.27
C LEU A 176 7.46 4.00 -12.31
N THR A 177 6.71 4.17 -13.40
CA THR A 177 7.16 4.94 -14.58
C THR A 177 6.47 6.31 -14.71
N ASN A 178 5.41 6.55 -13.95
CA ASN A 178 4.68 7.82 -13.90
C ASN A 178 5.46 8.87 -13.11
N LYS A 179 6.51 9.44 -13.72
CA LYS A 179 7.39 10.43 -13.08
C LYS A 179 6.98 11.89 -13.29
N THR A 180 6.07 12.15 -14.23
CA THR A 180 5.63 13.50 -14.58
C THR A 180 4.21 13.74 -14.11
N TRP A 181 3.93 14.91 -13.55
CA TRP A 181 2.58 15.33 -13.17
C TRP A 181 1.91 16.05 -14.34
N ASP A 182 0.78 15.52 -14.82
CA ASP A 182 -0.08 16.16 -15.81
C ASP A 182 -1.51 16.26 -15.25
N PRO A 183 -1.98 17.47 -14.88
CA PRO A 183 -3.30 17.66 -14.29
C PRO A 183 -4.46 17.36 -15.27
N ASN A 184 -4.21 17.31 -16.57
CA ASN A 184 -5.24 17.04 -17.58
C ASN A 184 -5.36 15.56 -17.95
N ASN A 185 -4.35 14.75 -17.61
CA ASN A 185 -4.28 13.33 -18.00
C ASN A 185 -4.05 12.44 -16.77
N ILE A 186 -5.03 12.44 -15.86
CA ILE A 186 -4.97 11.65 -14.62
C ILE A 186 -5.46 10.22 -14.88
N THR A 187 -4.67 9.22 -14.49
CA THR A 187 -5.08 7.81 -14.49
C THR A 187 -5.62 7.44 -13.12
N SER A 188 -6.94 7.30 -13.00
CA SER A 188 -7.60 6.97 -11.73
C SER A 188 -7.18 5.59 -11.21
N GLY A 189 -6.94 5.49 -9.90
CA GLY A 189 -6.52 4.25 -9.23
C GLY A 189 -5.04 3.89 -9.38
N GLN A 190 -4.27 4.62 -10.19
CA GLN A 190 -2.82 4.43 -10.29
C GLN A 190 -2.09 5.08 -9.11
N ALA A 191 -1.11 4.38 -8.54
CA ALA A 191 -0.25 4.94 -7.49
C ALA A 191 0.61 6.10 -8.02
N ALA A 192 0.73 7.18 -7.25
CA ALA A 192 1.60 8.32 -7.58
C ALA A 192 3.07 8.04 -7.23
N THR A 193 4.00 8.71 -7.91
CA THR A 193 5.44 8.68 -7.55
C THR A 193 5.85 9.93 -6.77
N GLU A 194 6.96 9.85 -6.03
CA GLU A 194 7.55 11.02 -5.37
C GLU A 194 7.97 12.10 -6.37
N ASP A 195 8.35 11.74 -7.60
CA ASP A 195 8.65 12.70 -8.67
C ASP A 195 7.41 13.56 -9.01
N GLN A 196 6.22 12.95 -9.08
CA GLN A 196 4.96 13.68 -9.27
C GLN A 196 4.61 14.56 -8.05
N LEU A 197 4.81 14.04 -6.84
CA LEU A 197 4.56 14.80 -5.61
C LEU A 197 5.49 16.03 -5.52
N LYS A 198 6.76 15.86 -5.87
CA LYS A 198 7.74 16.96 -5.95
C LYS A 198 7.32 18.03 -6.95
N ALA A 199 6.81 17.64 -8.13
CA ALA A 199 6.33 18.60 -9.11
C ALA A 199 5.14 19.43 -8.58
N VAL A 200 4.25 18.80 -7.81
CA VAL A 200 3.13 19.49 -7.16
C VAL A 200 3.62 20.41 -6.04
N ASP A 201 4.54 19.94 -5.18
CA ASP A 201 5.15 20.72 -4.11
C ASP A 201 5.86 21.99 -4.64
N GLN A 202 6.61 21.85 -5.74
CA GLN A 202 7.22 22.99 -6.43
C GLN A 202 6.18 23.97 -6.97
N LYS A 203 5.09 23.49 -7.56
CA LYS A 203 4.01 24.36 -8.05
C LYS A 203 3.38 25.17 -6.92
N ILE A 204 3.18 24.56 -5.75
CA ILE A 204 2.67 25.23 -4.55
C ILE A 204 3.66 26.30 -4.07
N THR A 205 4.94 25.95 -3.97
CA THR A 205 6.00 26.88 -3.57
C THR A 205 6.08 28.07 -4.52
N ASN A 206 6.13 27.83 -5.83
CA ASN A 206 6.16 28.89 -6.84
C ASN A 206 4.92 29.78 -6.76
N THR A 207 3.74 29.20 -6.63
CA THR A 207 2.50 29.97 -6.47
C THR A 207 2.54 30.85 -5.23
N SER A 208 3.04 30.32 -4.10
CA SER A 208 3.20 31.07 -2.85
C SER A 208 4.15 32.27 -3.01
N GLU A 209 5.31 32.06 -3.65
CA GLU A 209 6.26 33.13 -3.93
C GLU A 209 5.70 34.17 -4.89
N GLU A 210 5.04 33.74 -5.97
CA GLU A 210 4.42 34.63 -6.95
C GLU A 210 3.33 35.49 -6.30
N LEU A 211 2.47 34.90 -5.47
CA LEU A 211 1.44 35.66 -4.76
C LEU A 211 2.03 36.64 -3.75
N THR A 212 3.09 36.25 -3.05
CA THR A 212 3.79 37.13 -2.11
C THR A 212 4.38 38.34 -2.83
N LYS A 213 5.05 38.10 -3.98
CA LYS A 213 5.66 39.14 -4.83
C LYS A 213 4.64 39.98 -5.61
N LYS A 214 3.45 39.43 -5.91
CA LYS A 214 2.39 40.17 -6.58
C LYS A 214 1.77 41.25 -5.70
N GLY A 215 1.78 41.06 -4.38
CA GLY A 215 1.54 42.12 -3.39
C GLY A 215 0.40 43.09 -3.73
N MET A 216 0.65 44.38 -3.44
CA MET A 216 -0.19 45.49 -3.88
C MET A 216 0.68 46.67 -4.31
N ASP A 217 0.34 47.28 -5.45
CA ASP A 217 0.92 48.54 -5.92
C ASP A 217 0.10 49.73 -5.43
N PHE A 218 0.78 50.80 -5.03
CA PHE A 218 0.18 52.06 -4.59
C PHE A 218 0.72 53.20 -5.45
N ALA A 219 -0.18 53.95 -6.07
CA ALA A 219 0.14 55.13 -6.87
C ALA A 219 -0.38 56.39 -6.19
N GLY A 220 0.44 57.44 -6.20
CA GLY A 220 0.02 58.79 -5.85
C GLY A 220 -0.29 59.62 -7.08
N ASN A 221 -0.56 60.92 -6.88
CA ASN A 221 -0.59 61.86 -8.00
C ASN A 221 0.79 61.97 -8.68
N GLU A 222 1.86 61.71 -7.92
CA GLU A 222 3.23 61.56 -8.40
C GLU A 222 3.88 60.35 -7.72
N GLY A 223 4.53 59.49 -8.52
CA GLY A 223 5.24 58.31 -8.03
C GLY A 223 4.36 57.10 -7.70
N GLU A 224 5.00 55.94 -7.67
CA GLU A 224 4.39 54.64 -7.36
C GLU A 224 5.33 53.82 -6.48
N PHE A 225 4.77 52.95 -5.64
CA PHE A 225 5.56 51.98 -4.89
C PHE A 225 4.79 50.66 -4.71
N HIS A 226 5.55 49.56 -4.70
CA HIS A 226 5.05 48.22 -4.47
C HIS A 226 5.28 47.79 -3.02
N ARG A 227 4.34 47.03 -2.44
CA ARG A 227 4.52 46.26 -1.19
C ARG A 227 4.16 44.80 -1.41
N ASN A 228 5.04 43.89 -0.99
CA ASN A 228 4.74 42.46 -1.00
C ASN A 228 3.62 42.14 0.00
N LEU A 229 2.93 41.00 -0.20
CA LEU A 229 1.91 40.56 0.74
C LEU A 229 2.50 40.37 2.16
N GLY A 230 1.88 40.97 3.16
CA GLY A 230 2.33 40.94 4.55
C GLY A 230 3.25 42.10 4.95
N GLU A 231 3.74 42.90 4.01
CA GLU A 231 4.47 44.13 4.32
C GLU A 231 3.51 45.22 4.81
N LYS A 232 4.00 46.04 5.76
CA LYS A 232 3.22 47.15 6.32
C LYS A 232 3.32 48.39 5.42
N VAL A 233 2.17 48.89 4.95
CA VAL A 233 2.02 50.25 4.42
C VAL A 233 1.79 51.21 5.59
N THR A 234 2.54 52.30 5.66
CA THR A 234 2.36 53.35 6.68
C THR A 234 1.97 54.65 6.02
N ILE A 235 0.83 55.21 6.42
CA ILE A 235 0.38 56.55 6.04
C ILE A 235 0.58 57.45 7.26
N LYS A 236 1.51 58.41 7.18
CA LYS A 236 1.91 59.23 8.33
C LYS A 236 2.04 60.71 7.92
N GLY A 237 1.46 61.59 8.74
CA GLY A 237 1.75 63.04 8.72
C GLY A 237 2.80 63.42 9.75
N GLU A 238 3.31 64.66 9.69
CA GLU A 238 4.42 65.15 10.54
C GLU A 238 3.99 65.68 11.92
N GLY A 239 2.70 65.59 12.27
CA GLY A 239 2.16 66.10 13.53
C GLY A 239 2.72 65.39 14.78
N THR A 240 3.00 66.17 15.83
CA THR A 240 3.56 65.68 17.11
C THR A 240 2.72 66.00 18.35
N LYS A 241 1.57 66.65 18.17
CA LYS A 241 0.66 67.05 19.26
C LYS A 241 -0.21 65.89 19.76
N ALA A 242 -1.00 66.11 20.81
CA ALA A 242 -1.94 65.12 21.30
C ALA A 242 -3.07 64.86 20.29
N ALA A 243 -3.62 63.64 20.25
CA ALA A 243 -4.65 63.25 19.29
C ALA A 243 -5.93 64.13 19.35
N SER A 244 -6.25 64.67 20.53
CA SER A 244 -7.40 65.58 20.74
C SER A 244 -7.23 66.96 20.08
N GLU A 245 -6.02 67.32 19.67
CA GLU A 245 -5.73 68.57 18.95
C GLU A 245 -5.84 68.41 17.42
N TYR A 246 -6.22 67.23 16.93
CA TYR A 246 -6.44 66.97 15.50
C TYR A 246 -7.90 66.67 15.22
N SER A 247 -8.42 67.18 14.10
CA SER A 247 -9.78 66.91 13.63
C SER A 247 -9.74 66.16 12.30
N GLY A 248 -10.55 65.10 12.20
CA GLY A 248 -10.80 64.38 10.96
C GLY A 248 -11.92 65.00 10.10
N GLU A 249 -12.65 66.00 10.62
CA GLU A 249 -13.85 66.54 9.94
C GLU A 249 -13.54 67.15 8.56
N ASN A 250 -12.32 67.65 8.38
CA ASN A 250 -11.93 68.33 7.16
C ASN A 250 -11.48 67.38 6.04
N ILE A 251 -11.34 66.08 6.28
CA ILE A 251 -10.87 65.10 5.29
C ILE A 251 -11.97 64.09 5.00
N LYS A 252 -12.29 63.93 3.71
CA LYS A 252 -13.22 62.90 3.24
C LYS A 252 -12.53 61.98 2.25
N THR A 253 -12.70 60.68 2.45
CA THR A 253 -12.28 59.64 1.49
C THR A 253 -13.50 59.01 0.83
N PHE A 254 -13.37 58.62 -0.43
CA PHE A 254 -14.34 57.78 -1.14
C PHE A 254 -13.63 57.02 -2.25
N ALA A 255 -14.17 55.87 -2.65
CA ALA A 255 -13.71 55.15 -3.82
C ALA A 255 -14.33 55.75 -5.08
N ASP A 256 -13.52 55.99 -6.11
CA ASP A 256 -14.03 56.33 -7.43
C ASP A 256 -14.33 55.07 -8.28
N ALA A 257 -14.89 55.25 -9.47
CA ALA A 257 -15.23 54.15 -10.38
C ALA A 257 -14.01 53.44 -10.96
N ASN A 258 -12.83 54.04 -10.85
CA ASN A 258 -11.57 53.48 -11.31
C ASN A 258 -10.87 52.66 -10.21
N GLY A 259 -11.48 52.55 -9.03
CA GLY A 259 -10.92 51.83 -7.88
C GLY A 259 -9.93 52.63 -7.05
N ASN A 260 -9.77 53.93 -7.28
CA ASN A 260 -8.89 54.77 -6.46
C ASN A 260 -9.60 55.23 -5.20
N VAL A 261 -8.86 55.32 -4.09
CA VAL A 261 -9.31 56.02 -2.88
C VAL A 261 -8.92 57.50 -3.01
N VAL A 262 -9.90 58.35 -3.31
CA VAL A 262 -9.67 59.79 -3.45
C VAL A 262 -9.80 60.46 -2.10
N VAL A 263 -8.82 61.29 -1.74
CA VAL A 263 -8.80 62.10 -0.52
C VAL A 263 -9.13 63.54 -0.87
N LYS A 264 -10.17 64.12 -0.27
CA LYS A 264 -10.56 65.53 -0.48
C LYS A 264 -10.63 66.28 0.84
N MET A 265 -10.31 67.57 0.78
CA MET A 265 -10.55 68.50 1.88
C MET A 265 -11.97 69.08 1.80
N ASP A 266 -12.57 69.39 2.95
CA ASP A 266 -13.82 70.15 3.02
C ASP A 266 -13.61 71.54 2.40
N LYS A 267 -14.60 72.02 1.64
CA LYS A 267 -14.62 73.38 1.09
C LYS A 267 -14.78 74.42 2.20
N ASN A 268 -15.45 74.05 3.29
CA ASN A 268 -15.65 74.90 4.47
C ASN A 268 -14.76 74.39 5.61
N LEU A 269 -13.45 74.69 5.52
CA LEU A 269 -12.48 74.22 6.51
C LEU A 269 -12.86 74.66 7.92
N LYS A 270 -13.09 73.70 8.82
CA LYS A 270 -13.31 73.95 10.24
C LYS A 270 -11.98 73.85 10.98
N THR A 271 -11.43 75.00 11.37
CA THR A 271 -10.20 75.09 12.15
C THR A 271 -10.34 76.19 13.19
N GLU A 272 -9.65 76.07 14.32
CA GLU A 272 -9.62 77.10 15.36
C GLU A 272 -8.80 78.31 14.92
N THR A 273 -7.66 78.07 14.25
CA THR A 273 -6.77 79.11 13.75
C THR A 273 -6.19 78.75 12.38
N ILE A 274 -5.83 79.79 11.61
CA ILE A 274 -5.05 79.68 10.37
C ILE A 274 -3.77 80.49 10.58
N VAL A 275 -2.62 79.85 10.40
CA VAL A 275 -1.31 80.50 10.50
C VAL A 275 -0.68 80.50 9.10
N ALA A 276 -0.49 81.68 8.53
CA ALA A 276 0.23 81.87 7.27
C ALA A 276 1.68 82.29 7.57
N THR A 277 2.65 81.41 7.33
CA THR A 277 4.07 81.72 7.54
C THR A 277 4.73 82.09 6.22
N GLY A 278 5.12 83.36 6.08
CA GLY A 278 6.08 83.79 5.05
C GLY A 278 7.53 83.60 5.50
N LYS A 279 8.49 83.81 4.59
CA LYS A 279 9.92 83.82 4.98
C LYS A 279 10.12 84.88 6.06
N ASP A 280 10.66 84.46 7.21
CA ASP A 280 10.85 85.29 8.40
C ASP A 280 9.57 85.99 8.92
N GLY A 281 8.40 85.42 8.63
CA GLY A 281 7.08 85.94 9.04
C GLY A 281 6.58 87.14 8.22
N LYS A 282 7.34 87.63 7.23
CA LYS A 282 7.03 88.87 6.49
C LYS A 282 6.09 88.68 5.30
N ASP A 283 6.09 87.49 4.70
CA ASP A 283 5.33 87.21 3.47
C ASP A 283 4.07 86.34 3.72
N GLY A 284 3.69 86.17 4.98
CA GLY A 284 2.48 85.41 5.34
C GLY A 284 1.23 86.18 4.93
N LYS A 285 0.47 85.65 3.98
CA LYS A 285 -0.77 86.27 3.51
C LYS A 285 -1.95 85.35 3.74
N ILE A 286 -3.10 85.93 4.10
CA ILE A 286 -4.39 85.22 4.10
C ILE A 286 -5.16 85.76 2.89
N GLY A 287 -5.31 84.92 1.87
CA GLY A 287 -6.16 85.22 0.73
C GLY A 287 -7.63 85.05 1.09
N ILE A 288 -8.46 86.02 0.72
CA ILE A 288 -9.92 85.91 0.79
C ILE A 288 -10.45 85.95 -0.64
N ASN A 289 -11.02 84.84 -1.10
CA ASN A 289 -11.62 84.73 -2.42
C ASN A 289 -13.15 84.81 -2.32
N GLY A 290 -13.73 85.90 -2.85
CA GLY A 290 -15.17 86.02 -3.03
C GLY A 290 -15.67 85.27 -4.27
N LYS A 291 -17.01 85.09 -4.37
CA LYS A 291 -17.71 84.40 -5.48
C LYS A 291 -17.33 84.88 -6.89
N ASP A 292 -16.83 86.12 -7.01
CA ASP A 292 -16.49 86.76 -8.29
C ASP A 292 -14.97 86.79 -8.59
N GLY A 293 -14.16 86.02 -7.86
CA GLY A 293 -12.74 85.78 -8.20
C GLY A 293 -11.78 86.93 -7.90
N VAL A 294 -12.25 88.02 -7.28
CA VAL A 294 -11.38 89.08 -6.75
C VAL A 294 -10.66 88.55 -5.52
N THR A 295 -9.38 88.20 -5.66
CA THR A 295 -8.52 87.85 -4.53
C THR A 295 -7.99 89.14 -3.93
N THR A 296 -8.32 89.41 -2.66
CA THR A 296 -7.63 90.44 -1.88
C THR A 296 -6.80 89.75 -0.81
N ASP A 297 -5.50 90.02 -0.82
CA ASP A 297 -4.60 89.56 0.22
C ASP A 297 -4.71 90.49 1.43
N ILE A 298 -5.00 89.94 2.60
CA ILE A 298 -4.87 90.68 3.86
C ILE A 298 -3.53 90.32 4.48
N SER A 299 -2.76 91.36 4.83
CA SER A 299 -1.48 91.24 5.52
C SER A 299 -1.40 92.20 6.68
N VAL A 300 -0.49 91.94 7.61
CA VAL A 300 -0.16 92.85 8.70
C VAL A 300 1.27 93.34 8.49
N THR A 301 1.46 94.64 8.32
CA THR A 301 2.78 95.26 8.23
C THR A 301 3.14 95.99 9.52
N ARG A 302 4.44 96.06 9.85
CA ARG A 302 4.97 96.81 10.99
C ARG A 302 5.55 98.17 10.60
N ASP A 303 5.49 98.51 9.31
CA ASP A 303 6.06 99.73 8.72
C ASP A 303 4.98 100.75 8.33
N GLY A 304 3.78 100.62 8.88
CA GLY A 304 2.66 101.52 8.58
C GLY A 304 2.81 102.89 9.25
N LYS A 305 2.15 103.92 8.69
CA LYS A 305 2.21 105.30 9.21
C LYS A 305 1.66 105.38 10.65
N PRO A 306 2.22 106.25 11.52
CA PRO A 306 1.72 106.40 12.90
C PRO A 306 0.34 107.08 12.92
N GLY A 307 -0.45 106.83 13.97
CA GLY A 307 -1.71 107.52 14.24
C GLY A 307 -1.50 108.96 14.74
N VAL A 308 -2.58 109.69 15.09
CA VAL A 308 -2.53 111.10 15.54
C VAL A 308 -1.66 111.34 16.76
N ASP A 309 -1.59 110.37 17.67
CA ASP A 309 -0.80 110.45 18.91
C ASP A 309 0.61 109.85 18.75
N GLY A 310 0.95 109.33 17.57
CA GLY A 310 2.26 108.75 17.32
C GLY A 310 3.32 109.83 17.04
N ALA A 311 4.51 109.67 17.63
CA ALA A 311 5.61 110.60 17.38
C ALA A 311 6.00 110.59 15.88
N PRO A 312 6.26 111.75 15.26
CA PRO A 312 6.71 111.82 13.86
C PRO A 312 7.94 110.93 13.62
N GLY A 313 7.86 110.03 12.62
CA GLY A 313 8.94 109.10 12.27
C GLY A 313 8.87 107.71 12.91
N THR A 314 7.86 107.43 13.75
CA THR A 314 7.62 106.09 14.28
C THR A 314 6.70 105.27 13.36
N THR A 315 6.87 103.94 13.30
CA THR A 315 5.99 103.05 12.55
C THR A 315 5.02 102.31 13.49
N THR A 316 3.89 101.88 12.97
CA THR A 316 2.92 101.07 13.70
C THR A 316 2.45 99.86 12.90
N THR A 317 1.81 98.91 13.60
CA THR A 317 1.21 97.73 12.99
C THR A 317 -0.07 98.12 12.25
N ARG A 318 -0.17 97.78 10.96
CA ARG A 318 -1.34 98.06 10.11
C ARG A 318 -1.84 96.80 9.44
N ILE A 319 -3.16 96.68 9.33
CA ILE A 319 -3.79 95.75 8.39
C ILE A 319 -3.75 96.42 7.02
N VAL A 320 -3.13 95.73 6.07
CA VAL A 320 -3.00 96.17 4.68
C VAL A 320 -3.73 95.18 3.80
N TYR A 321 -4.61 95.67 2.94
CA TYR A 321 -5.15 94.88 1.85
C TYR A 321 -4.57 95.35 0.51
N GLU A 322 -4.28 94.39 -0.36
CA GLU A 322 -3.82 94.64 -1.72
C GLU A 322 -5.03 94.61 -2.66
N LYS A 323 -5.17 95.65 -3.48
CA LYS A 323 -6.19 95.73 -4.53
C LYS A 323 -5.79 94.91 -5.75
N PRO A 324 -6.75 94.60 -6.64
CA PRO A 324 -6.48 93.86 -7.88
C PRO A 324 -5.45 94.50 -8.81
N ASP A 325 -5.23 95.82 -8.71
CA ASP A 325 -4.24 96.57 -9.50
C ASP A 325 -2.83 96.55 -8.85
N GLY A 326 -2.64 95.81 -7.77
CA GLY A 326 -1.39 95.72 -7.01
C GLY A 326 -1.14 96.89 -6.07
N THR A 327 -2.06 97.87 -6.00
CA THR A 327 -1.95 98.97 -5.03
C THR A 327 -2.35 98.51 -3.62
N LYS A 328 -1.70 99.06 -2.61
CA LYS A 328 -1.93 98.70 -1.20
C LYS A 328 -2.70 99.79 -0.49
N GLU A 329 -3.69 99.40 0.29
CA GLU A 329 -4.42 100.28 1.19
C GLU A 329 -4.34 99.77 2.63
N GLU A 330 -4.24 100.73 3.56
CA GLU A 330 -4.23 100.48 4.99
C GLU A 330 -5.65 100.65 5.53
N VAL A 331 -6.09 99.71 6.38
CA VAL A 331 -7.34 99.86 7.13
C VAL A 331 -7.12 100.89 8.23
N ALA A 332 -7.94 101.95 8.22
CA ALA A 332 -7.90 102.99 9.23
C ALA A 332 -8.25 102.43 10.63
N THR A 333 -7.58 102.95 11.65
CA THR A 333 -7.84 102.65 13.07
C THR A 333 -8.40 103.87 13.79
N LEU A 334 -8.98 103.69 14.98
CA LEU A 334 -9.47 104.80 15.81
C LEU A 334 -8.37 105.81 16.19
N ASN A 335 -7.11 105.37 16.18
CA ASN A 335 -5.95 106.22 16.45
C ASN A 335 -5.55 107.08 15.25
N ASP A 336 -6.16 106.93 14.08
CA ASP A 336 -5.75 107.70 12.89
C ASP A 336 -6.32 109.10 12.85
N GLY A 337 -7.38 109.34 13.64
CA GLY A 337 -8.08 110.60 13.76
C GLY A 337 -8.64 111.12 12.43
N MET A 338 -9.58 112.07 12.52
CA MET A 338 -10.07 112.81 11.36
C MET A 338 -9.40 114.18 11.40
N LYS A 339 -8.59 114.51 10.38
CA LYS A 339 -8.09 115.88 10.23
C LYS A 339 -9.20 116.73 9.62
N TYR A 340 -9.87 117.55 10.44
CA TYR A 340 -10.75 118.60 9.95
C TYR A 340 -9.93 119.87 9.72
N GLY A 341 -9.81 120.29 8.46
CA GLY A 341 -9.32 121.63 8.14
C GLY A 341 -10.47 122.60 8.17
N GLY A 342 -10.49 123.52 9.13
CA GLY A 342 -11.30 124.73 9.00
C GLY A 342 -10.59 125.69 8.06
N ASP A 343 -11.28 126.20 7.03
CA ASP A 343 -10.77 127.34 6.27
C ASP A 343 -10.77 128.54 7.23
N THR A 344 -9.57 128.89 7.69
CA THR A 344 -9.21 129.96 8.66
C THR A 344 -9.47 129.66 10.14
N GLY A 345 -8.39 129.37 10.88
CA GLY A 345 -8.34 129.29 12.34
C GLY A 345 -7.19 128.42 12.83
#